data_AF-A0A4U9CXU9-F1
#
_entry.id   AF-A0A4U9CXU9-F1
#
_cell.length_a   1.000
_cell.length_b   1.000
_cell.length_c   1.000
_cell.angle_alpha   90.00
_cell.angle_beta   90.00
_cell.angle_gamma   90.00
#
_symmetry.space_group_name_H-M   'P 1'
#
loop_
_entity.id
_entity.type
_entity.pdbx_description
1 polymer ?
#
loop_
_entity_poly.entity_id
_entity_poly.type
_entity_poly.pdbx_seq_one_letter_code
_entity_poly.pdbx_strand_id
1 'polypeptide(L)'
;MAPFLTLAWRYEETGRQEYLPWLDSWAEWAMHEMPRTRHGGMQHITLAEENHQQMWDDTLMMTVLPLAKIGKLLNRPQYVEEATYQFLLHVQNLMDRESGLWFHGWSYEGQHNFARARWARGNSWLTMAIPDFLELVDLPEHSAVRRYLLQVLNAQIAALAECQHESGLWHTLLDDPDSYLEASATAGFAYGILKAVRKRYVSREYERVAEKAMRGIVQNISPQGELLQTSFGTGMGSNLDFYRQIPLTSMPYGQAMAILCMTEYLRRYF
;
A
#
# COMPACT_ATOMS: atom_id res chain seq x y z
N MET A 1 -7.45 10.75 7.02
CA MET A 1 -8.23 9.82 6.18
C MET A 1 -8.09 8.35 6.58
N ALA A 2 -6.88 7.80 6.77
CA ALA A 2 -6.68 6.35 7.00
C ALA A 2 -7.56 5.69 8.10
N PRO A 3 -7.75 6.29 9.30
CA PRO A 3 -8.58 5.67 10.35
C PRO A 3 -10.05 5.43 9.94
N PHE A 4 -10.55 6.18 8.94
CA PHE A 4 -11.94 6.07 8.50
C PHE A 4 -12.24 4.79 7.73
N LEU A 5 -11.23 4.07 7.24
CA LEU A 5 -11.42 2.71 6.73
C LEU A 5 -11.96 1.79 7.83
N THR A 6 -11.32 1.78 9.00
CA THR A 6 -11.75 0.99 10.15
C THR A 6 -13.07 1.52 10.72
N LEU A 7 -13.25 2.84 10.81
CA LEU A 7 -14.51 3.42 11.29
C LEU A 7 -15.70 2.99 10.42
N ALA A 8 -15.52 2.92 9.09
CA ALA A 8 -16.54 2.46 8.16
C ALA A 8 -16.94 0.99 8.44
N TRP A 9 -15.97 0.09 8.65
CA TRP A 9 -16.27 -1.29 9.07
C TRP A 9 -17.00 -1.33 10.41
N ARG A 10 -16.59 -0.52 11.40
CA ARG A 10 -17.27 -0.44 12.69
C ARG A 10 -18.70 0.09 12.58
N TYR A 11 -18.96 1.06 11.70
CA TYR A 11 -20.31 1.55 11.45
C TYR A 11 -21.19 0.46 10.83
N GLU A 12 -20.69 -0.26 9.82
CA GLU A 12 -21.41 -1.36 9.18
C GLU A 12 -21.85 -2.44 10.18
N GLU A 13 -20.97 -2.79 11.13
CA GLU A 13 -21.27 -3.80 12.13
C GLU A 13 -22.21 -3.31 13.25
N THR A 14 -22.11 -2.03 13.63
CA THR A 14 -22.76 -1.54 14.85
C THR A 14 -23.98 -0.65 14.62
N GLY A 15 -24.12 -0.05 13.42
CA GLY A 15 -25.17 0.91 13.11
C GLY A 15 -25.14 2.21 13.94
N ARG A 16 -24.04 2.49 14.65
CA ARG A 16 -23.88 3.65 15.53
C ARG A 16 -23.95 4.96 14.76
N GLN A 17 -25.07 5.66 14.89
CA GLN A 17 -25.35 6.88 14.12
C GLN A 17 -24.35 8.00 14.43
N GLU A 18 -23.69 8.00 15.60
CA GLU A 18 -22.65 8.98 15.91
C GLU A 18 -21.44 8.93 14.97
N TYR A 19 -21.21 7.82 14.24
CA TYR A 19 -20.10 7.70 13.29
C TYR A 19 -20.41 8.30 11.92
N LEU A 20 -21.69 8.41 11.56
CA LEU A 20 -22.09 8.80 10.20
C LEU A 20 -21.59 10.20 9.81
N PRO A 21 -21.68 11.25 10.66
CA PRO A 21 -21.18 12.58 10.29
C PRO A 21 -19.66 12.60 10.03
N TRP A 22 -18.91 11.75 10.70
CA TRP A 22 -17.46 11.65 10.50
C TRP A 22 -17.11 10.98 9.17
N LEU A 23 -17.81 9.89 8.83
CA LEU A 23 -17.62 9.21 7.54
C LEU A 23 -18.01 10.12 6.38
N ASP A 24 -19.13 10.83 6.52
CA ASP A 24 -19.64 11.78 5.54
C ASP A 24 -18.66 12.92 5.29
N SER A 25 -18.28 13.64 6.36
CA SER A 25 -17.40 14.80 6.27
C SER A 25 -16.04 14.48 5.66
N TRP A 26 -15.41 13.36 6.05
CA TRP A 26 -14.08 13.02 5.55
C TRP A 26 -14.09 12.49 4.12
N ALA A 27 -15.16 11.80 3.71
CA ALA A 27 -15.30 11.37 2.32
C ALA A 27 -15.60 12.56 1.39
N GLU A 28 -16.46 13.50 1.82
CA GLU A 28 -16.74 14.74 1.08
C GLU A 28 -15.48 15.59 0.93
N TRP A 29 -14.69 15.75 2.01
CA TRP A 29 -13.39 16.40 1.94
C TRP A 29 -12.47 15.73 0.92
N ALA A 30 -12.36 14.40 0.94
CA ALA A 30 -11.50 13.68 0.00
C ALA A 30 -11.95 13.84 -1.47
N MET A 31 -13.26 13.98 -1.71
CA MET A 31 -13.84 14.15 -3.04
C MET A 31 -13.72 15.58 -3.59
N HIS A 32 -13.92 16.58 -2.74
CA HIS A 32 -14.21 17.94 -3.22
C HIS A 32 -13.23 19.00 -2.73
N GLU A 33 -12.52 18.75 -1.62
CA GLU A 33 -11.64 19.75 -1.00
C GLU A 33 -10.16 19.35 -1.01
N MET A 34 -9.86 18.06 -0.96
CA MET A 34 -8.48 17.56 -1.02
C MET A 34 -7.83 18.01 -2.34
N PRO A 35 -6.67 18.71 -2.28
CA PRO A 35 -6.03 19.26 -3.48
C PRO A 35 -5.77 18.21 -4.54
N ARG A 36 -5.87 18.64 -5.80
CA ARG A 36 -5.68 17.78 -6.97
C ARG A 36 -4.46 18.22 -7.78
N THR A 37 -3.67 17.26 -8.22
CA THR A 37 -2.64 17.46 -9.23
C THR A 37 -3.27 17.62 -10.62
N ARG A 38 -2.43 17.87 -11.64
CA ARG A 38 -2.86 17.72 -13.04
C ARG A 38 -3.52 16.36 -13.26
N HIS A 39 -4.49 16.34 -14.16
CA HIS A 39 -5.35 15.19 -14.44
C HIS A 39 -6.19 14.72 -13.23
N GLY A 40 -6.36 15.52 -12.18
CA GLY A 40 -7.25 15.18 -11.08
C GLY A 40 -6.70 14.13 -10.12
N GLY A 41 -5.38 13.88 -10.10
CA GLY A 41 -4.76 13.00 -9.12
C GLY A 41 -4.86 13.58 -7.71
N MET A 42 -5.12 12.73 -6.71
CA MET A 42 -5.07 13.16 -5.31
C MET A 42 -3.65 13.59 -4.95
N GLN A 43 -3.46 14.86 -4.59
CA GLN A 43 -2.16 15.37 -4.19
C GLN A 43 -1.78 14.85 -2.81
N HIS A 44 -0.53 14.42 -2.65
CA HIS A 44 -0.05 13.87 -1.38
C HIS A 44 0.24 14.98 -0.34
N ILE A 45 -0.81 15.61 0.19
CA ILE A 45 -0.64 16.60 1.26
C ILE A 45 -0.33 15.90 2.58
N THR A 46 0.60 16.45 3.36
CA THR A 46 0.84 16.03 4.74
C THR A 46 0.46 17.15 5.70
N LEU A 47 0.62 16.93 7.01
CA LEU A 47 0.38 17.99 7.99
C LEU A 47 1.35 19.18 7.81
N ALA A 48 2.57 18.92 7.33
CA ALA A 48 3.64 19.90 7.29
C ALA A 48 3.88 20.46 5.88
N GLU A 49 3.53 19.72 4.83
CA GLU A 49 3.93 20.03 3.46
C GLU A 49 2.76 19.88 2.50
N GLU A 50 2.61 20.86 1.60
CA GLU A 50 1.61 20.83 0.54
C GLU A 50 1.94 19.76 -0.51
N ASN A 51 3.24 19.50 -0.78
CA ASN A 51 3.71 18.62 -1.84
C ASN A 51 3.01 18.90 -3.18
N HIS A 52 3.08 20.18 -3.59
CA HIS A 52 2.39 20.68 -4.77
C HIS A 52 2.67 19.82 -6.01
N GLN A 53 1.61 19.40 -6.71
CA GLN A 53 1.66 18.56 -7.90
C GLN A 53 2.28 17.16 -7.72
N GLN A 54 2.40 16.66 -6.48
CA GLN A 54 2.99 15.35 -6.21
C GLN A 54 1.95 14.26 -5.90
N MET A 55 2.21 13.07 -6.40
CA MET A 55 1.46 11.84 -6.09
C MET A 55 2.42 10.79 -5.53
N TRP A 56 2.09 10.20 -4.40
CA TRP A 56 2.94 9.22 -3.70
C TRP A 56 2.21 7.88 -3.53
N ASP A 57 2.98 6.82 -3.39
CA ASP A 57 2.52 5.42 -3.32
C ASP A 57 1.46 5.14 -2.24
N ASP A 58 1.64 5.70 -1.05
CA ASP A 58 0.82 5.43 0.12
C ASP A 58 -0.57 6.08 0.07
N THR A 59 -0.78 7.07 -0.81
CA THR A 59 -2.08 7.74 -1.04
C THR A 59 -3.21 6.73 -1.28
N LEU A 60 -2.93 5.65 -2.02
CA LEU A 60 -3.92 4.63 -2.33
C LEU A 60 -4.42 3.90 -1.08
N MET A 61 -3.51 3.56 -0.16
CA MET A 61 -3.86 2.89 1.08
C MET A 61 -4.48 3.87 2.09
N MET A 62 -3.90 5.07 2.22
CA MET A 62 -4.22 5.99 3.30
C MET A 62 -5.49 6.82 3.06
N THR A 63 -5.88 7.01 1.80
CA THR A 63 -7.01 7.89 1.44
C THR A 63 -8.00 7.21 0.51
N VAL A 64 -7.52 6.58 -0.55
CA VAL A 64 -8.38 6.06 -1.61
C VAL A 64 -9.17 4.83 -1.16
N LEU A 65 -8.53 3.89 -0.46
CA LEU A 65 -9.21 2.72 0.08
C LEU A 65 -10.30 3.08 1.13
N PRO A 66 -10.05 3.99 2.11
CA PRO A 66 -11.11 4.54 2.93
C PRO A 66 -12.28 5.15 2.14
N LEU A 67 -12.00 5.99 1.13
CA LEU A 67 -13.03 6.62 0.30
C LEU A 67 -13.90 5.57 -0.42
N ALA A 68 -13.28 4.57 -1.04
CA ALA A 68 -13.99 3.48 -1.69
C ALA A 68 -14.90 2.72 -0.71
N LYS A 69 -14.41 2.44 0.51
CA LYS A 69 -15.19 1.70 1.52
C LYS A 69 -16.40 2.51 1.97
N ILE A 70 -16.22 3.80 2.23
CA ILE A 70 -17.32 4.70 2.60
C ILE A 70 -18.33 4.80 1.44
N GLY A 71 -17.85 4.90 0.20
CA GLY A 71 -18.70 4.91 -0.99
C GLY A 71 -19.60 3.69 -1.09
N LYS A 72 -19.04 2.49 -0.91
CA LYS A 72 -19.80 1.24 -0.87
C LYS A 72 -20.80 1.22 0.28
N LEU A 73 -20.37 1.61 1.48
CA LEU A 73 -21.18 1.56 2.70
C LEU A 73 -22.39 2.50 2.65
N LEU A 74 -22.20 3.72 2.13
CA LEU A 74 -23.21 4.77 2.09
C LEU A 74 -23.97 4.82 0.74
N ASN A 75 -23.76 3.85 -0.14
CA ASN A 75 -24.34 3.79 -1.48
C ASN A 75 -24.06 5.05 -2.33
N ARG A 76 -22.81 5.51 -2.33
CA ARG A 76 -22.31 6.65 -3.11
C ARG A 76 -21.35 6.18 -4.20
N PRO A 77 -21.85 5.75 -5.38
CA PRO A 77 -21.03 5.16 -6.43
C PRO A 77 -19.93 6.08 -6.94
N GLN A 78 -20.16 7.40 -6.95
CA GLN A 78 -19.18 8.39 -7.38
C GLN A 78 -17.87 8.36 -6.57
N TYR A 79 -17.91 7.94 -5.30
CA TYR A 79 -16.69 7.77 -4.49
C TYR A 79 -15.87 6.56 -4.94
N VAL A 80 -16.56 5.49 -5.36
CA VAL A 80 -15.92 4.26 -5.86
C VAL A 80 -15.36 4.49 -7.26
N GLU A 81 -16.05 5.28 -8.09
CA GLU A 81 -15.57 5.72 -9.40
C GLU A 81 -14.31 6.57 -9.28
N GLU A 82 -14.32 7.59 -8.40
CA GLU A 82 -13.13 8.40 -8.10
C GLU A 82 -11.99 7.52 -7.58
N ALA A 83 -12.27 6.61 -6.64
CA ALA A 83 -11.25 5.71 -6.14
C ALA A 83 -10.65 4.84 -7.25
N THR A 84 -11.49 4.30 -8.13
CA THR A 84 -11.05 3.52 -9.30
C THR A 84 -10.14 4.34 -10.21
N TYR A 85 -10.52 5.60 -10.49
CA TYR A 85 -9.70 6.51 -11.28
C TYR A 85 -8.34 6.77 -10.62
N GLN A 86 -8.30 6.99 -9.30
CA GLN A 86 -7.05 7.20 -8.56
C GLN A 86 -6.12 5.98 -8.66
N PHE A 87 -6.64 4.74 -8.54
CA PHE A 87 -5.82 3.54 -8.76
C PHE A 87 -5.18 3.54 -10.16
N LEU A 88 -5.95 3.83 -11.21
CA LEU A 88 -5.44 3.85 -12.59
C LEU A 88 -4.38 4.95 -12.80
N LEU A 89 -4.61 6.14 -12.27
CA LEU A 89 -3.71 7.27 -12.44
C LEU A 89 -2.40 7.09 -11.63
N HIS A 90 -2.48 6.49 -10.43
CA HIS A 90 -1.29 6.15 -9.66
C HIS A 90 -0.46 5.08 -10.37
N VAL A 91 -1.08 4.05 -10.97
CA VAL A 91 -0.36 3.09 -11.82
C VAL A 91 0.35 3.81 -12.96
N GLN A 92 -0.34 4.70 -13.67
CA GLN A 92 0.23 5.43 -14.80
C GLN A 92 1.50 6.21 -14.43
N ASN A 93 1.52 6.84 -13.26
CA ASN A 93 2.55 7.80 -12.89
C ASN A 93 3.68 7.18 -12.03
N LEU A 94 3.41 6.10 -11.30
CA LEU A 94 4.32 5.54 -10.31
C LEU A 94 4.87 4.16 -10.67
N MET A 95 4.13 3.35 -11.43
CA MET A 95 4.58 2.00 -11.77
C MET A 95 5.71 2.07 -12.81
N ASP A 96 6.83 1.44 -12.50
CA ASP A 96 7.93 1.27 -13.42
C ASP A 96 7.72 0.03 -14.29
N ARG A 97 7.52 0.25 -15.59
CA ARG A 97 7.26 -0.82 -16.56
C ARG A 97 8.48 -1.71 -16.83
N GLU A 98 9.69 -1.25 -16.52
CA GLU A 98 10.92 -2.01 -16.73
C GLU A 98 11.06 -3.14 -15.70
N SER A 99 10.76 -2.85 -14.43
CA SER A 99 10.90 -3.82 -13.33
C SER A 99 9.59 -4.43 -12.85
N GLY A 100 8.44 -3.78 -13.07
CA GLY A 100 7.18 -4.15 -12.42
C GLY A 100 7.03 -3.62 -10.99
N LEU A 101 8.06 -2.95 -10.46
CA LEU A 101 8.04 -2.25 -9.16
C LEU A 101 7.54 -0.81 -9.34
N TRP A 102 7.47 -0.07 -8.24
CA TRP A 102 6.92 1.28 -8.20
C TRP A 102 7.97 2.27 -7.70
N PHE A 103 7.99 3.46 -8.29
CA PHE A 103 8.69 4.60 -7.72
C PHE A 103 7.88 5.19 -6.57
N HIS A 104 8.56 5.69 -5.53
CA HIS A 104 7.91 6.28 -4.35
C HIS A 104 7.00 7.46 -4.72
N GLY A 105 7.41 8.31 -5.66
CA GLY A 105 6.64 9.50 -6.02
C GLY A 105 6.73 9.91 -7.48
N TRP A 106 5.80 10.77 -7.84
CA TRP A 106 5.69 11.47 -9.12
C TRP A 106 5.46 12.96 -8.87
N SER A 107 6.10 13.81 -9.67
CA SER A 107 5.83 15.24 -9.72
C SER A 107 5.41 15.64 -11.12
N TYR A 108 4.24 16.30 -11.25
CA TYR A 108 3.86 16.95 -12.50
C TYR A 108 4.65 18.24 -12.77
N GLU A 109 5.28 18.81 -11.74
CA GLU A 109 6.33 19.81 -11.95
C GLU A 109 7.60 19.10 -12.40
N GLY A 110 8.06 19.40 -13.60
CA GLY A 110 9.23 18.75 -14.22
C GLY A 110 8.98 17.32 -14.75
N GLN A 111 7.81 16.73 -14.50
CA GLN A 111 7.40 15.41 -15.03
C GLN A 111 8.42 14.30 -14.73
N HIS A 112 8.72 14.10 -13.45
CA HIS A 112 9.76 13.14 -13.02
C HIS A 112 9.36 12.37 -11.77
N ASN A 113 10.01 11.22 -11.56
CA ASN A 113 9.83 10.35 -10.38
C ASN A 113 10.91 10.57 -9.31
N PHE A 114 11.30 11.82 -9.04
CA PHE A 114 12.35 12.16 -8.06
C PHE A 114 13.63 11.32 -8.23
N ALA A 115 14.07 10.64 -7.17
CA ALA A 115 15.22 9.73 -7.16
C ALA A 115 15.03 8.44 -7.99
N ARG A 116 13.83 8.21 -8.55
CA ARG A 116 13.42 6.94 -9.17
C ARG A 116 13.63 5.76 -8.22
N ALA A 117 13.38 5.98 -6.93
CA ALA A 117 13.60 5.00 -5.87
C ALA A 117 12.50 3.95 -5.85
N ARG A 118 12.87 2.67 -6.04
CA ARG A 118 12.00 1.50 -5.84
C ARG A 118 11.99 1.12 -4.37
N TRP A 119 11.49 2.04 -3.55
CA TRP A 119 11.53 1.96 -2.10
C TRP A 119 10.55 0.89 -1.58
N ALA A 120 11.04 0.04 -0.68
CA ALA A 120 10.35 -1.18 -0.27
C ALA A 120 9.04 -0.91 0.47
N ARG A 121 9.04 -0.08 1.52
CA ARG A 121 7.80 0.18 2.29
C ARG A 121 6.77 0.90 1.42
N GLY A 122 7.22 1.80 0.56
CA GLY A 122 6.42 2.41 -0.49
C GLY A 122 5.71 1.40 -1.38
N ASN A 123 6.49 0.49 -1.98
CA ASN A 123 5.98 -0.62 -2.79
C ASN A 123 4.99 -1.51 -2.02
N SER A 124 5.24 -1.73 -0.72
CA SER A 124 4.40 -2.59 0.11
C SER A 124 2.97 -2.05 0.26
N TRP A 125 2.78 -0.72 0.24
CA TRP A 125 1.44 -0.13 0.28
C TRP A 125 0.58 -0.58 -0.90
N LEU A 126 1.16 -0.69 -2.10
CA LEU A 126 0.45 -1.16 -3.29
C LEU A 126 0.14 -2.65 -3.20
N THR A 127 1.09 -3.44 -2.71
CA THR A 127 0.92 -4.88 -2.51
C THR A 127 -0.23 -5.18 -1.52
N MET A 128 -0.45 -4.30 -0.53
CA MET A 128 -1.59 -4.39 0.40
C MET A 128 -2.88 -3.80 -0.18
N ALA A 129 -2.83 -2.60 -0.76
CA ALA A 129 -4.02 -1.85 -1.17
C ALA A 129 -4.74 -2.46 -2.37
N ILE A 130 -4.02 -3.03 -3.35
CA ILE A 130 -4.65 -3.57 -4.57
C ILE A 130 -5.54 -4.79 -4.25
N PRO A 131 -5.10 -5.82 -3.51
CA PRO A 131 -5.98 -6.93 -3.12
C PRO A 131 -7.19 -6.48 -2.29
N ASP A 132 -7.01 -5.52 -1.37
CA ASP A 132 -8.08 -4.98 -0.53
C ASP A 132 -9.13 -4.24 -1.36
N PHE A 133 -8.67 -3.39 -2.28
CA PHE A 133 -9.54 -2.66 -3.18
C PHE A 133 -10.33 -3.61 -4.09
N LEU A 134 -9.67 -4.59 -4.71
CA LEU A 134 -10.30 -5.60 -5.57
C LEU A 134 -11.38 -6.41 -4.84
N GLU A 135 -11.11 -6.80 -3.58
CA GLU A 135 -12.10 -7.48 -2.74
C GLU A 135 -13.30 -6.56 -2.41
N LEU A 136 -13.04 -5.29 -2.14
CA LEU A 136 -14.05 -4.31 -1.77
C LEU A 136 -15.00 -3.95 -2.93
N VAL A 137 -14.45 -3.71 -4.12
CA VAL A 137 -15.28 -3.30 -5.27
C VAL A 137 -16.04 -4.45 -5.90
N ASP A 138 -15.56 -5.69 -5.72
CA ASP A 138 -16.19 -6.94 -6.17
C ASP A 138 -16.64 -6.89 -7.64
N LEU A 139 -15.74 -6.45 -8.51
CA LEU A 139 -16.01 -6.35 -9.94
C LEU A 139 -16.12 -7.75 -10.59
N PRO A 140 -16.94 -7.92 -11.65
CA PRO A 140 -17.00 -9.16 -12.40
C PRO A 140 -15.63 -9.62 -12.92
N GLU A 141 -15.41 -10.94 -13.03
CA GLU A 141 -14.10 -11.50 -13.40
C GLU A 141 -13.53 -10.92 -14.70
N HIS A 142 -14.40 -10.65 -15.67
CA HIS A 142 -14.03 -10.11 -16.99
C HIS A 142 -13.98 -8.58 -17.06
N SER A 143 -14.22 -7.86 -15.95
CA SER A 143 -14.05 -6.41 -15.89
C SER A 143 -12.62 -6.03 -16.28
N ALA A 144 -12.48 -5.08 -17.21
CA ALA A 144 -11.18 -4.62 -17.69
C ALA A 144 -10.34 -4.03 -16.55
N VAL A 145 -10.96 -3.23 -15.67
CA VAL A 145 -10.30 -2.65 -14.49
C VAL A 145 -9.78 -3.74 -13.57
N ARG A 146 -10.62 -4.75 -13.25
CA ARG A 146 -10.21 -5.89 -12.41
C ARG A 146 -9.00 -6.60 -13.01
N ARG A 147 -9.08 -6.96 -14.29
CA ARG A 147 -8.01 -7.68 -14.99
C ARG A 147 -6.72 -6.87 -15.05
N TYR A 148 -6.81 -5.56 -15.28
CA TYR A 148 -5.66 -4.68 -15.32
C TYR A 148 -4.98 -4.56 -13.95
N LEU A 149 -5.73 -4.32 -12.87
CA LEU A 149 -5.17 -4.25 -11.52
C LEU A 149 -4.59 -5.59 -11.05
N LEU A 150 -5.19 -6.72 -11.44
CA LEU A 150 -4.60 -8.05 -11.21
C LEU A 150 -3.27 -8.23 -11.96
N GLN A 151 -3.17 -7.76 -13.20
CA GLN A 151 -1.92 -7.80 -13.96
C GLN A 151 -0.83 -6.96 -13.30
N VAL A 152 -1.17 -5.74 -12.86
CA VAL A 152 -0.29 -4.84 -12.12
C VAL A 152 0.22 -5.50 -10.83
N LEU A 153 -0.69 -6.07 -10.03
CA LEU A 153 -0.34 -6.78 -8.80
C LEU A 153 0.57 -7.98 -9.08
N ASN A 154 0.24 -8.79 -10.09
CA ASN A 154 1.04 -9.97 -10.43
C ASN A 154 2.45 -9.60 -10.94
N ALA A 155 2.59 -8.50 -11.68
CA ALA A 155 3.90 -8.00 -12.12
C ALA A 155 4.76 -7.56 -10.92
N GLN A 156 4.18 -6.84 -9.96
CA GLN A 156 4.89 -6.44 -8.74
C GLN A 156 5.29 -7.66 -7.90
N ILE A 157 4.38 -8.62 -7.69
CA ILE A 157 4.67 -9.83 -6.91
C ILE A 157 5.74 -10.69 -7.58
N ALA A 158 5.75 -10.79 -8.91
CA ALA A 158 6.80 -11.48 -9.64
C ALA A 158 8.18 -10.83 -9.39
N ALA A 159 8.27 -9.50 -9.53
CA ALA A 159 9.51 -8.76 -9.26
C ALA A 159 9.97 -8.90 -7.81
N LEU A 160 9.05 -8.84 -6.85
CA LEU A 160 9.36 -9.07 -5.44
C LEU A 160 9.87 -10.49 -5.18
N ALA A 161 9.33 -11.50 -5.85
CA ALA A 161 9.80 -12.87 -5.73
C ALA A 161 11.26 -13.04 -6.19
N GLU A 162 11.67 -12.28 -7.22
CA GLU A 162 13.04 -12.31 -7.76
C GLU A 162 14.05 -11.63 -6.83
N CYS A 163 13.68 -10.54 -6.14
CA CYS A 163 14.59 -9.79 -5.27
C CYS A 163 14.47 -10.09 -3.77
N GLN A 164 13.76 -11.16 -3.38
CA GLN A 164 13.63 -11.54 -1.96
C GLN A 164 14.95 -12.11 -1.41
N HIS A 165 15.49 -11.47 -0.37
CA HIS A 165 16.71 -11.93 0.31
C HIS A 165 16.54 -13.33 0.94
N GLU A 166 17.63 -14.06 1.17
CA GLU A 166 17.60 -15.42 1.73
C GLU A 166 16.93 -15.51 3.11
N SER A 167 17.01 -14.46 3.92
CA SER A 167 16.31 -14.35 5.21
C SER A 167 14.78 -14.24 5.08
N GLY A 168 14.28 -13.94 3.87
CA GLY A 168 12.87 -13.68 3.60
C GLY A 168 12.46 -12.22 3.66
N LEU A 169 13.33 -11.33 4.16
CA LEU A 169 13.13 -9.89 4.07
C LEU A 169 13.45 -9.35 2.67
N TRP A 170 13.12 -8.07 2.46
CA TRP A 170 13.54 -7.31 1.30
C TRP A 170 14.47 -6.16 1.71
N HIS A 171 15.35 -5.78 0.78
CA HIS A 171 16.18 -4.59 0.86
C HIS A 171 15.32 -3.32 0.77
N THR A 172 15.69 -2.25 1.49
CA THR A 172 14.91 -0.99 1.54
C THR A 172 14.80 -0.32 0.16
N LEU A 173 15.82 -0.48 -0.68
CA LEU A 173 15.75 -0.25 -2.12
C LEU A 173 15.72 -1.63 -2.78
N LEU A 174 14.60 -1.98 -3.41
CA LEU A 174 14.31 -3.35 -3.83
C LEU A 174 15.28 -3.89 -4.90
N ASP A 175 15.89 -2.99 -5.65
CA ASP A 175 16.84 -3.26 -6.72
C ASP A 175 18.31 -2.98 -6.30
N ASP A 176 18.56 -2.77 -5.01
CA ASP A 176 19.88 -2.52 -4.45
C ASP A 176 20.18 -3.49 -3.30
N PRO A 177 20.90 -4.61 -3.58
CA PRO A 177 21.24 -5.61 -2.57
C PRO A 177 22.25 -5.12 -1.52
N ASP A 178 22.89 -3.96 -1.73
CA ASP A 178 23.80 -3.37 -0.74
C ASP A 178 23.05 -2.52 0.28
N SER A 179 21.77 -2.19 0.03
CA SER A 179 20.93 -1.46 0.98
C SER A 179 20.46 -2.37 2.13
N TYR A 180 20.11 -1.81 3.29
CA TYR A 180 19.75 -2.64 4.46
C TYR A 180 18.40 -3.38 4.26
N LEU A 181 18.24 -4.52 4.93
CA LEU A 181 16.98 -5.26 4.98
C LEU A 181 15.95 -4.57 5.88
N GLU A 182 14.72 -4.45 5.42
CA GLU A 182 13.67 -3.66 6.07
C GLU A 182 12.42 -4.52 6.37
N ALA A 183 12.10 -4.66 7.66
CA ALA A 183 11.09 -5.59 8.13
C ALA A 183 9.66 -5.08 7.95
N SER A 184 9.41 -3.77 8.06
CA SER A 184 8.03 -3.26 7.93
C SER A 184 7.50 -3.43 6.50
N ALA A 185 8.29 -3.11 5.48
CA ALA A 185 8.00 -3.40 4.08
C ALA A 185 7.74 -4.89 3.86
N THR A 186 8.61 -5.74 4.42
CA THR A 186 8.48 -7.20 4.35
C THR A 186 7.13 -7.67 4.90
N ALA A 187 6.66 -7.09 6.02
CA ALA A 187 5.35 -7.41 6.58
C ALA A 187 4.20 -6.99 5.65
N GLY A 188 4.31 -5.81 5.02
CA GLY A 188 3.33 -5.36 4.02
C GLY A 188 3.27 -6.26 2.78
N PHE A 189 4.43 -6.65 2.25
CA PHE A 189 4.51 -7.62 1.16
C PHE A 189 3.90 -8.97 1.55
N ALA A 190 4.21 -9.47 2.75
CA ALA A 190 3.65 -10.72 3.25
C ALA A 190 2.11 -10.66 3.32
N TYR A 191 1.53 -9.61 3.91
CA TYR A 191 0.07 -9.43 3.94
C TYR A 191 -0.53 -9.46 2.54
N GLY A 192 0.00 -8.64 1.64
CA GLY A 192 -0.55 -8.47 0.31
C GLY A 192 -0.46 -9.74 -0.54
N ILE A 193 0.68 -10.44 -0.51
CA ILE A 193 0.88 -11.70 -1.24
C ILE A 193 -0.03 -12.80 -0.65
N LEU A 194 -0.09 -12.96 0.67
CA LEU A 194 -0.97 -13.94 1.32
C LEU A 194 -2.43 -13.72 0.91
N LYS A 195 -2.90 -12.47 0.98
CA LYS A 195 -4.26 -12.11 0.60
C LYS A 195 -4.51 -12.34 -0.89
N ALA A 196 -3.60 -11.93 -1.76
CA ALA A 196 -3.71 -12.13 -3.20
C ALA A 196 -3.82 -13.62 -3.56
N VAL A 197 -3.03 -14.48 -2.91
CA VAL A 197 -3.12 -15.93 -3.08
C VAL A 197 -4.46 -16.46 -2.57
N ARG A 198 -4.87 -16.12 -1.33
CA ARG A 198 -6.14 -16.58 -0.74
C ARG A 198 -7.34 -16.22 -1.61
N LYS A 199 -7.34 -15.01 -2.16
CA LYS A 199 -8.38 -14.52 -3.07
C LYS A 199 -8.24 -15.03 -4.51
N ARG A 200 -7.24 -15.86 -4.79
CA ARG A 200 -6.93 -16.44 -6.12
C ARG A 200 -6.70 -15.36 -7.20
N TYR A 201 -6.16 -14.23 -6.78
CA TYR A 201 -5.75 -13.13 -7.66
C TYR A 201 -4.43 -13.43 -8.37
N VAL A 202 -3.56 -14.18 -7.72
CA VAL A 202 -2.27 -14.64 -8.25
C VAL A 202 -2.07 -16.13 -8.06
N SER A 203 -1.06 -16.68 -8.73
CA SER A 203 -0.69 -18.10 -8.65
C SER A 203 -0.35 -18.53 -7.22
N ARG A 204 -0.70 -19.78 -6.88
CA ARG A 204 -0.37 -20.37 -5.57
C ARG A 204 1.14 -20.58 -5.36
N GLU A 205 1.95 -20.52 -6.41
CA GLU A 205 3.40 -20.63 -6.27
C GLU A 205 4.00 -19.55 -5.36
N TYR A 206 3.37 -18.36 -5.33
CA TYR A 206 3.77 -17.25 -4.47
C TYR A 206 3.51 -17.49 -2.98
N GLU A 207 2.81 -18.57 -2.59
CA GLU A 207 2.74 -19.00 -1.19
C GLU A 207 4.14 -19.19 -0.59
N ARG A 208 5.10 -19.67 -1.37
CA ARG A 208 6.47 -19.90 -0.89
C ARG A 208 7.19 -18.58 -0.56
N VAL A 209 6.94 -17.53 -1.35
CA VAL A 209 7.49 -16.19 -1.14
C VAL A 209 6.94 -15.59 0.16
N ALA A 210 5.62 -15.66 0.33
CA ALA A 210 4.95 -15.22 1.55
C ALA A 210 5.37 -16.01 2.79
N GLU A 211 5.47 -17.34 2.70
CA GLU A 211 5.93 -18.21 3.79
C GLU A 211 7.33 -17.82 4.26
N LYS A 212 8.25 -17.60 3.32
CA LYS A 212 9.63 -17.18 3.61
C LYS A 212 9.64 -15.80 4.29
N ALA A 213 8.81 -14.88 3.82
CA ALA A 213 8.64 -13.56 4.44
C ALA A 213 8.12 -13.68 5.88
N MET A 214 7.09 -14.50 6.12
CA MET A 214 6.52 -14.71 7.45
C MET A 214 7.53 -15.26 8.45
N ARG A 215 8.40 -16.19 8.02
CA ARG A 215 9.50 -16.68 8.86
C ARG A 215 10.48 -15.56 9.22
N GLY A 216 10.86 -14.74 8.23
CA GLY A 216 11.71 -13.57 8.45
C GLY A 216 11.08 -12.55 9.41
N ILE A 217 9.78 -12.28 9.29
CA ILE A 217 9.05 -11.40 10.20
C ILE A 217 9.05 -11.95 11.63
N VAL A 218 8.68 -13.22 11.83
CA VAL A 218 8.64 -13.82 13.17
C VAL A 218 10.02 -13.81 13.82
N GLN A 219 11.09 -14.03 13.06
CA GLN A 219 12.48 -13.94 13.56
C GLN A 219 12.89 -12.52 13.98
N ASN A 220 12.23 -11.48 13.46
CA ASN A 220 12.51 -10.08 13.78
C ASN A 220 11.52 -9.49 14.79
N ILE A 221 10.65 -10.29 15.41
CA ILE A 221 9.81 -9.82 16.52
C ILE A 221 10.54 -10.10 17.84
N SER A 222 10.81 -9.05 18.60
CA SER A 222 11.45 -9.15 19.91
C SER A 222 10.51 -9.79 20.96
N PRO A 223 11.02 -10.27 22.10
CA PRO A 223 10.18 -10.77 23.19
C PRO A 223 9.17 -9.73 23.74
N GLN A 224 9.42 -8.43 23.51
CA GLN A 224 8.53 -7.34 23.91
C GLN A 224 7.45 -7.05 22.84
N GLY A 225 7.47 -7.75 21.70
CA GLY A 225 6.54 -7.54 20.59
C GLY A 225 6.96 -6.42 19.63
N GLU A 226 8.21 -5.94 19.72
CA GLU A 226 8.75 -4.96 18.79
C GLU A 226 9.18 -5.65 17.48
N LEU A 227 8.79 -5.07 16.33
CA LEU A 227 9.32 -5.47 15.03
C LEU A 227 10.64 -4.75 14.80
N LEU A 228 11.73 -5.48 14.96
CA LEU A 228 13.11 -5.04 14.71
C LEU A 228 13.34 -4.80 13.21
N GLN A 229 14.52 -4.27 12.84
CA GLN A 229 14.88 -3.96 11.44
C GLN A 229 13.85 -3.08 10.71
N THR A 230 13.14 -2.22 11.44
CA THR A 230 12.18 -1.27 10.89
C THR A 230 12.87 0.08 10.64
N SER A 231 12.69 0.65 9.45
CA SER A 231 13.24 1.99 9.16
C SER A 231 12.36 3.12 9.69
N PHE A 232 12.97 4.25 10.03
CA PHE A 232 12.29 5.47 10.49
C PHE A 232 11.40 6.11 9.40
N GLY A 233 10.62 7.13 9.79
CA GLY A 233 9.75 7.86 8.87
C GLY A 233 10.53 8.37 7.65
N THR A 234 10.01 8.12 6.45
CA THR A 234 10.70 8.37 5.19
C THR A 234 9.80 9.19 4.29
N GLY A 235 10.20 10.43 4.00
CA GLY A 235 9.54 11.29 3.00
C GLY A 235 10.10 11.06 1.60
N MET A 236 9.83 12.00 0.68
CA MET A 236 10.34 11.95 -0.69
C MET A 236 11.84 12.27 -0.75
N GLY A 237 12.64 11.31 -1.22
CA GLY A 237 14.09 11.48 -1.38
C GLY A 237 14.46 12.07 -2.73
N SER A 238 15.46 12.95 -2.74
CA SER A 238 16.02 13.54 -3.97
C SER A 238 17.07 12.67 -4.65
N ASN A 239 17.63 11.68 -3.95
CA ASN A 239 18.58 10.69 -4.47
C ASN A 239 18.42 9.34 -3.74
N LEU A 240 19.10 8.30 -4.21
CA LEU A 240 19.02 6.96 -3.61
C LEU A 240 19.72 6.85 -2.25
N ASP A 241 20.78 7.63 -2.02
CA ASP A 241 21.51 7.62 -0.74
C ASP A 241 20.64 8.06 0.43
N PHE A 242 19.68 8.96 0.19
CA PHE A 242 18.66 9.32 1.17
C PHE A 242 17.96 8.09 1.75
N TYR A 243 17.54 7.14 0.91
CA TYR A 243 16.84 5.92 1.33
C TYR A 243 17.78 4.93 2.03
N ARG A 244 19.03 4.83 1.55
CA ARG A 244 20.07 3.97 2.14
C ARG A 244 20.44 4.37 3.57
N GLN A 245 20.31 5.66 3.90
CA GLN A 245 20.78 6.23 5.15
C GLN A 245 19.68 6.43 6.20
N ILE A 246 18.42 6.05 5.91
CA ILE A 246 17.34 6.14 6.88
C ILE A 246 17.67 5.28 8.12
N PRO A 247 17.63 5.85 9.34
CA PRO A 247 17.91 5.10 10.56
C PRO A 247 16.93 3.95 10.78
N LEU A 248 17.42 2.88 11.40
CA LEU A 248 16.58 1.79 11.90
C LEU A 248 16.18 2.07 13.35
N THR A 249 14.87 2.05 13.62
CA THR A 249 14.31 2.24 14.96
C THR A 249 12.90 1.68 15.03
N SER A 250 12.44 1.34 16.23
CA SER A 250 11.05 0.94 16.48
C SER A 250 10.09 2.03 16.01
N MET A 251 9.06 1.63 15.27
CA MET A 251 8.05 2.54 14.73
C MET A 251 6.65 1.93 14.77
N PRO A 252 5.60 2.73 15.05
CA PRO A 252 4.23 2.21 15.17
C PRO A 252 3.73 1.42 13.96
N TYR A 253 4.10 1.84 12.74
CA TYR A 253 3.72 1.12 11.52
C TYR A 253 4.42 -0.24 11.39
N GLY A 254 5.60 -0.45 11.98
CA GLY A 254 6.24 -1.76 12.02
C GLY A 254 5.36 -2.77 12.76
N GLN A 255 4.86 -2.41 13.94
CA GLN A 255 3.94 -3.25 14.70
C GLN A 255 2.59 -3.41 14.00
N ALA A 256 2.04 -2.32 13.44
CA ALA A 256 0.77 -2.38 12.72
C ALA A 256 0.81 -3.32 11.50
N MET A 257 1.89 -3.27 10.71
CA MET A 257 2.07 -4.12 9.54
C MET A 257 2.34 -5.58 9.94
N ALA A 258 3.06 -5.82 11.04
CA ALA A 258 3.23 -7.16 11.60
C ALA A 258 1.87 -7.77 12.03
N ILE A 259 1.01 -6.98 12.70
CA ILE A 259 -0.34 -7.41 13.07
C ILE A 259 -1.14 -7.80 11.82
N LEU A 260 -1.12 -6.97 10.77
CA LEU A 260 -1.83 -7.24 9.52
C LEU A 260 -1.37 -8.58 8.89
N CYS A 261 -0.07 -8.75 8.69
CA CYS A 261 0.45 -9.94 8.00
C CYS A 261 0.26 -11.22 8.83
N MET A 262 0.46 -11.17 10.14
CA MET A 262 0.20 -12.32 11.03
C MET A 262 -1.28 -12.70 11.05
N THR A 263 -2.17 -11.71 11.07
CA THR A 263 -3.63 -11.96 11.05
C THR A 263 -4.07 -12.61 9.75
N GLU A 264 -3.55 -12.14 8.61
CA GLU A 264 -3.82 -12.77 7.32
C GLU A 264 -3.20 -14.19 7.26
N TYR A 265 -2.01 -14.39 7.82
CA TYR A 265 -1.36 -15.70 7.86
C TYR A 265 -2.14 -16.75 8.66
N LEU A 266 -2.81 -16.35 9.74
CA LEU A 266 -3.70 -17.25 10.51
C LEU A 266 -4.81 -17.87 9.67
N ARG A 267 -5.21 -17.25 8.55
CA ARG A 267 -6.23 -17.79 7.64
C ARG A 267 -5.82 -19.11 6.98
N ARG A 268 -4.54 -19.52 7.04
CA ARG A 268 -4.04 -20.80 6.50
C ARG A 268 -4.29 -22.00 7.42
N TYR A 269 -4.72 -21.77 8.65
CA TYR A 269 -4.94 -22.81 9.66
C TYR A 269 -6.41 -23.25 9.77
N PHE A 270 -7.26 -22.80 8.83
CA PHE A 270 -8.68 -23.14 8.71
C PHE A 270 -8.96 -23.66 7.29
#